data_AF-A0A2S7P581-F1
#
_entry.id   AF-A0A2S7P581-F1
#
_cell.length_a   1.000
_cell.length_b   1.000
_cell.length_c   1.000
_cell.angle_alpha   90.00
_cell.angle_beta   90.00
_cell.angle_gamma   90.00
#
_symmetry.space_group_name_H-M   'P 1'
#
loop_
_entity.id
_entity.type
_entity.pdbx_description
1 polymer ?
#
loop_
_entity_poly.entity_id
_entity_poly.type
_entity_poly.pdbx_seq_one_letter_code
_entity_poly.pdbx_strand_id
1 'polypeptide(L)'
;MMRSSQETICGTVKVAIMSFISPVPMTGHARSVGRGSLPAFFTGSAHIALQRSHAGAEKGTQVSNALPQLQTPAAGSATASLHVPTVIESSVEKFVILGLANTIVLPSTLEPPRTPWGRFKEKLRPGQRQEFKALLWATLCFIVSYVVIGILTVMHIEWNTKPYLHPDFLARFAGIEVCLSVACGVFYVLFAASLLDKYHSCVSKFFAGILESNNAPVNTARPRRRSWRDLIPGCFFLVLLTVYALPIIGVAGGPNIVWYNQMKNSCRGYNTRVEMWKNLGYGTESAYKYNFHSIDWTVEDHTYYLAHTFEPKVDSDDAYQYYYRFTGKTTNGGYLAVDIDYDNSVWRMLQLTGQDGAATWAAVGHSTESLIGSMPRFQHVDTTPMLNGTILFTDDKSHLIIPEMSFGVANLGVSFDHREVEPFIRVFNIANWSEDEAIERMSEPWSNKFDRDIVMRTASFGHGRQRIDMCIREGPFPGEWTQNVESGVSDYLIVPFAVIAATRVRLAEAGSSDASRYSGEYR
;
A
#
# COMPACT_ATOMS: atom_id res chain seq x y z
N MET A 1 -28.50 -19.79 24.97
CA MET A 1 -28.36 -21.24 24.68
C MET A 1 -27.05 -21.45 23.95
N MET A 2 -26.07 -22.06 24.62
CA MET A 2 -24.76 -22.43 24.07
C MET A 2 -24.83 -23.84 23.47
N ARG A 3 -24.31 -24.02 22.25
CA ARG A 3 -23.69 -25.25 21.69
C ARG A 3 -23.20 -24.89 20.27
N SER A 4 -21.89 -24.88 20.04
CA SER A 4 -21.11 -26.02 19.51
C SER A 4 -21.00 -26.00 17.98
N SER A 5 -19.90 -25.46 17.45
CA SER A 5 -19.30 -25.92 16.19
C SER A 5 -17.79 -25.64 16.19
N GLN A 6 -17.04 -26.61 16.69
CA GLN A 6 -15.65 -26.83 16.30
C GLN A 6 -15.63 -27.70 15.04
N GLU A 7 -14.52 -27.60 14.30
CA GLU A 7 -14.16 -28.37 13.08
C GLU A 7 -14.83 -27.82 11.80
N THR A 8 -14.10 -27.16 10.88
CA THR A 8 -13.17 -27.80 9.96
C THR A 8 -12.28 -26.74 9.29
N ILE A 9 -10.98 -26.67 9.65
CA ILE A 9 -9.96 -25.98 8.84
C ILE A 9 -8.80 -26.97 8.68
N CYS A 10 -8.88 -27.79 7.65
CA CYS A 10 -7.75 -28.58 7.20
C CYS A 10 -7.90 -28.78 5.69
N GLY A 11 -7.16 -27.98 4.92
CA GLY A 11 -7.16 -28.05 3.47
C GLY A 11 -6.89 -26.69 2.86
N THR A 12 -5.61 -26.39 2.64
CA THR A 12 -5.02 -25.76 1.44
C THR A 12 -3.80 -24.92 1.84
N VAL A 13 -2.73 -25.58 2.28
CA VAL A 13 -1.37 -25.00 2.28
C VAL A 13 -0.50 -25.96 1.47
N LYS A 14 -0.70 -25.95 0.16
CA LYS A 14 0.22 -26.52 -0.81
C LYS A 14 0.35 -25.53 -1.95
N VAL A 15 1.58 -25.10 -2.18
CA VAL A 15 2.09 -24.34 -3.33
C VAL A 15 1.91 -22.81 -3.27
N ALA A 16 2.80 -22.13 -2.53
CA ALA A 16 3.17 -20.73 -2.78
C ALA A 16 4.56 -20.40 -2.21
N ILE A 17 5.60 -21.18 -2.56
CA ILE A 17 7.00 -20.84 -2.18
C ILE A 17 7.95 -20.76 -3.40
N MET A 18 7.45 -21.00 -4.63
CA MET A 18 8.26 -20.82 -5.84
C MET A 18 7.53 -19.93 -6.85
N SER A 19 7.61 -18.60 -6.69
CA SER A 19 7.35 -17.60 -7.76
C SER A 19 7.59 -16.16 -7.29
N PHE A 20 8.72 -15.84 -6.65
CA PHE A 20 9.08 -14.42 -6.44
C PHE A 20 10.59 -14.18 -6.52
N ILE A 21 11.21 -14.62 -7.61
CA ILE A 21 12.44 -14.01 -8.11
C ILE A 21 12.32 -13.96 -9.63
N SER A 22 11.87 -12.82 -10.17
CA SER A 22 12.14 -12.45 -11.56
C SER A 22 12.83 -11.09 -11.56
N PRO A 23 13.99 -10.96 -12.22
CA PRO A 23 14.66 -9.68 -12.36
C PRO A 23 13.93 -8.83 -13.40
N VAL A 24 13.51 -7.63 -13.02
CA VAL A 24 13.02 -6.62 -13.97
C VAL A 24 14.20 -6.10 -14.78
N PRO A 25 14.18 -6.18 -16.12
CA PRO A 25 15.20 -5.56 -16.94
C PRO A 25 14.94 -4.05 -17.03
N MET A 26 15.94 -3.24 -16.67
CA MET A 26 15.98 -1.83 -17.05
C MET A 26 16.33 -1.73 -18.53
N THR A 27 15.36 -1.39 -19.36
CA THR A 27 15.61 -0.88 -20.72
C THR A 27 15.20 0.59 -20.77
N GLY A 28 16.19 1.45 -20.94
CA GLY A 28 16.00 2.87 -21.23
C GLY A 28 15.44 3.08 -22.62
N HIS A 29 14.44 3.95 -22.72
CA HIS A 29 14.01 4.55 -23.98
C HIS A 29 13.97 6.07 -23.82
N ALA A 30 14.96 6.71 -24.43
CA ALA A 30 14.92 8.13 -24.77
C ALA A 30 13.97 8.32 -25.95
N ARG A 31 12.98 9.22 -25.81
CA ARG A 31 12.21 9.75 -26.95
C ARG A 31 12.50 11.25 -27.07
N SER A 32 12.92 11.61 -28.28
CA SER A 32 13.15 12.96 -28.77
C SER A 32 11.82 13.71 -28.92
N VAL A 33 11.75 14.92 -28.37
CA VAL A 33 10.68 15.88 -28.62
C VAL A 33 11.10 16.80 -29.77
N GLY A 34 10.21 16.95 -30.75
CA GLY A 34 10.40 17.79 -31.93
C GLY A 34 10.36 19.28 -31.63
N ARG A 35 11.15 20.05 -32.40
CA ARG A 35 11.17 21.51 -32.41
C ARG A 35 9.90 22.07 -33.05
N GLY A 36 9.13 22.84 -32.28
CA GLY A 36 8.18 23.83 -32.77
C GLY A 36 8.75 25.23 -32.56
N SER A 37 8.70 26.05 -33.61
CA SER A 37 9.18 27.43 -33.69
C SER A 37 8.29 28.42 -32.92
N LEU A 38 8.91 29.34 -32.18
CA LEU A 38 8.31 30.57 -31.64
C LEU A 38 8.96 31.80 -32.31
N PRO A 39 8.23 32.91 -32.53
CA PRO A 39 8.83 34.22 -32.76
C PRO A 39 9.05 34.98 -31.43
N ALA A 40 9.89 36.01 -31.53
CA ALA A 40 10.65 36.67 -30.48
C ALA A 40 10.00 37.94 -29.86
N PHE A 41 10.75 38.54 -28.90
CA PHE A 41 10.62 39.83 -28.19
C PHE A 41 9.82 39.76 -26.87
N PHE A 42 10.24 40.27 -25.70
CA PHE A 42 11.15 41.36 -25.31
C PHE A 42 12.00 41.04 -24.06
N THR A 43 13.00 41.90 -23.83
CA THR A 43 14.20 41.83 -22.97
C THR A 43 14.01 42.11 -21.48
N GLY A 44 14.86 41.52 -20.63
CA GLY A 44 15.07 41.93 -19.23
C GLY A 44 16.13 41.12 -18.46
N SER A 45 17.41 41.47 -18.65
CA SER A 45 18.60 41.42 -17.77
C SER A 45 18.43 40.92 -16.30
N ALA A 46 19.33 40.18 -15.62
CA ALA A 46 20.74 39.87 -15.83
C ALA A 46 21.30 38.75 -14.89
N HIS A 47 22.46 38.19 -15.28
CA HIS A 47 23.60 37.65 -14.46
C HIS A 47 23.40 36.35 -13.64
N ILE A 48 24.27 35.32 -13.58
CA ILE A 48 25.66 34.96 -13.98
C ILE A 48 25.71 33.40 -14.04
N ALA A 49 25.92 32.76 -15.18
CA ALA A 49 27.18 32.16 -15.69
C ALA A 49 27.93 31.14 -14.79
N LEU A 50 27.97 29.87 -15.23
CA LEU A 50 29.21 29.08 -15.29
C LEU A 50 29.09 27.95 -16.33
N GLN A 51 29.84 28.11 -17.42
CA GLN A 51 30.09 27.17 -18.52
C GLN A 51 31.18 26.15 -18.15
N ARG A 52 31.14 24.97 -18.80
CA ARG A 52 32.23 24.37 -19.62
C ARG A 52 31.73 23.04 -20.21
N SER A 53 31.55 22.92 -21.53
CA SER A 53 32.52 22.53 -22.58
C SER A 53 32.87 21.03 -22.53
N HIS A 54 33.03 20.24 -23.61
CA HIS A 54 32.99 20.38 -25.07
C HIS A 54 33.16 18.95 -25.64
N ALA A 55 32.96 18.80 -26.96
CA ALA A 55 33.43 17.73 -27.85
C ALA A 55 32.59 16.43 -27.93
N GLY A 56 32.27 15.88 -29.10
CA GLY A 56 32.63 16.24 -30.48
C GLY A 56 32.44 15.02 -31.40
N ALA A 57 32.18 15.30 -32.69
CA ALA A 57 32.44 14.47 -33.88
C ALA A 57 31.68 13.11 -34.01
N GLU A 58 31.33 12.57 -35.18
CA GLU A 58 31.13 12.99 -36.58
C GLU A 58 30.69 11.71 -37.34
N LYS A 59 30.03 11.86 -38.52
CA LYS A 59 29.73 10.84 -39.56
C LYS A 59 28.61 9.82 -39.24
N GLY A 60 27.56 9.63 -40.04
CA GLY A 60 27.30 9.96 -41.44
C GLY A 60 27.45 8.73 -42.34
N THR A 61 26.40 7.91 -42.50
CA THR A 61 26.19 7.12 -43.73
C THR A 61 24.73 6.65 -43.84
N GLN A 62 24.11 6.95 -44.98
CA GLN A 62 22.86 6.35 -45.47
C GLN A 62 23.05 4.85 -45.74
N VAL A 63 21.96 4.06 -45.77
CA VAL A 63 21.65 3.03 -46.79
C VAL A 63 20.30 2.33 -46.47
N SER A 64 19.37 2.49 -47.42
CA SER A 64 18.26 1.65 -47.90
C SER A 64 17.42 0.72 -46.99
N ASN A 65 16.11 0.95 -47.05
CA ASN A 65 15.05 0.02 -47.48
C ASN A 65 15.32 -1.49 -47.42
N ALA A 66 14.53 -2.21 -46.63
CA ALA A 66 13.64 -3.30 -47.09
C ALA A 66 12.96 -3.99 -45.89
N LEU A 67 11.63 -3.90 -45.81
CA LEU A 67 10.80 -4.83 -45.05
C LEU A 67 10.75 -6.17 -45.78
N PRO A 68 10.72 -7.28 -45.04
CA PRO A 68 9.75 -8.31 -45.36
C PRO A 68 8.88 -8.65 -44.14
N GLN A 69 7.57 -8.68 -44.40
CA GLN A 69 6.59 -9.34 -43.56
C GLN A 69 6.95 -10.82 -43.40
N LEU A 70 6.92 -11.34 -42.16
CA LEU A 70 6.91 -12.78 -41.92
C LEU A 70 5.62 -13.16 -41.17
N GLN A 71 4.92 -14.08 -41.81
CA GLN A 71 3.66 -14.69 -41.42
C GLN A 71 3.81 -15.53 -40.14
N THR A 72 2.83 -15.43 -39.27
CA THR A 72 2.55 -16.37 -38.17
C THR A 72 1.87 -17.63 -38.71
N PRO A 73 2.33 -18.84 -38.37
CA PRO A 73 1.49 -20.02 -38.38
C PRO A 73 0.95 -20.34 -36.98
N ALA A 74 -0.36 -20.53 -36.92
CA ALA A 74 -1.04 -21.23 -35.85
C ALA A 74 -0.51 -22.67 -35.74
N ALA A 75 -0.36 -23.18 -34.51
CA ALA A 75 -0.10 -24.59 -34.27
C ALA A 75 -1.01 -25.11 -33.17
N GLY A 76 -1.76 -26.14 -33.54
CA GLY A 76 -2.73 -26.85 -32.73
C GLY A 76 -2.11 -27.58 -31.53
N SER A 77 -2.95 -27.73 -30.53
CA SER A 77 -2.80 -28.55 -29.34
C SER A 77 -2.80 -30.04 -29.71
N ALA A 78 -1.78 -30.78 -29.27
CA ALA A 78 -1.78 -32.22 -29.19
C ALA A 78 -1.27 -32.66 -27.81
N THR A 79 -2.15 -33.35 -27.10
CA THR A 79 -1.99 -33.96 -25.78
C THR A 79 -1.07 -35.18 -25.82
N ALA A 80 -0.15 -35.27 -24.87
CA ALA A 80 0.52 -36.53 -24.51
C ALA A 80 0.63 -36.63 -22.98
N SER A 81 -0.12 -37.58 -22.42
CA SER A 81 -0.03 -38.02 -21.02
C SER A 81 1.06 -39.08 -20.88
N LEU A 82 1.87 -38.99 -19.82
CA LEU A 82 2.81 -40.05 -19.46
C LEU A 82 2.53 -40.51 -18.02
N HIS A 83 2.03 -41.73 -17.93
CA HIS A 83 1.86 -42.52 -16.71
C HIS A 83 3.21 -42.96 -16.15
N VAL A 84 3.36 -42.88 -14.83
CA VAL A 84 4.41 -43.53 -14.04
C VAL A 84 3.76 -44.66 -13.24
N PRO A 85 4.21 -45.91 -13.36
CA PRO A 85 3.84 -46.96 -12.42
C PRO A 85 4.96 -47.22 -11.39
N THR A 86 4.51 -47.30 -10.16
CA THR A 86 5.14 -47.89 -8.97
C THR A 86 5.25 -49.41 -9.08
N VAL A 87 6.34 -50.00 -8.61
CA VAL A 87 6.39 -51.42 -8.18
C VAL A 87 7.26 -51.56 -6.93
N ILE A 88 6.73 -52.33 -5.97
CA ILE A 88 7.21 -52.66 -4.62
C ILE A 88 7.57 -54.17 -4.60
N GLU A 89 8.58 -54.55 -3.80
CA GLU A 89 8.83 -55.90 -3.19
C GLU A 89 9.08 -57.12 -4.12
N SER A 90 9.80 -58.20 -3.76
CA SER A 90 10.57 -58.64 -2.58
C SER A 90 11.42 -59.89 -2.94
N SER A 91 12.51 -60.09 -2.19
CA SER A 91 13.12 -61.32 -1.62
C SER A 91 13.26 -62.68 -2.36
N VAL A 92 14.31 -63.41 -1.90
CA VAL A 92 14.55 -64.89 -1.90
C VAL A 92 15.25 -65.40 -3.19
N GLU A 93 16.40 -66.12 -3.25
CA GLU A 93 17.13 -67.02 -2.33
C GLU A 93 18.59 -67.32 -2.81
N LYS A 94 19.47 -67.65 -1.86
CA LYS A 94 20.59 -68.63 -1.84
C LYS A 94 21.43 -68.92 -3.11
N PHE A 95 22.76 -68.84 -2.98
CA PHE A 95 23.68 -69.97 -3.24
C PHE A 95 25.05 -69.76 -2.57
N VAL A 96 25.61 -70.83 -2.02
CA VAL A 96 26.81 -70.88 -1.16
C VAL A 96 27.79 -71.92 -1.75
N ILE A 97 29.07 -71.52 -1.79
CA ILE A 97 30.34 -72.30 -1.77
C ILE A 97 30.80 -73.05 -3.05
N LEU A 98 31.97 -72.62 -3.56
CA LEU A 98 33.23 -73.35 -3.87
C LEU A 98 34.01 -72.46 -4.85
N GLY A 99 35.13 -71.83 -4.50
CA GLY A 99 36.37 -72.45 -4.08
C GLY A 99 37.27 -72.66 -5.30
N LEU A 100 38.17 -71.71 -5.58
CA LEU A 100 39.58 -71.95 -5.95
C LEU A 100 40.30 -70.64 -6.31
N ALA A 101 41.46 -70.50 -5.67
CA ALA A 101 42.40 -69.40 -5.73
C ALA A 101 42.87 -69.04 -7.14
N ASN A 102 43.01 -67.75 -7.41
CA ASN A 102 44.31 -67.22 -7.81
C ASN A 102 44.42 -65.73 -7.46
N THR A 103 45.35 -65.49 -6.53
CA THR A 103 45.86 -64.23 -6.03
C THR A 103 46.48 -63.41 -7.15
N ILE A 104 45.81 -62.32 -7.55
CA ILE A 104 46.48 -61.10 -8.01
C ILE A 104 46.24 -60.07 -6.91
N VAL A 105 47.28 -59.82 -6.10
CA VAL A 105 47.28 -58.74 -5.11
C VAL A 105 47.46 -57.43 -5.88
N LEU A 106 46.34 -56.81 -6.27
CA LEU A 106 46.31 -55.38 -6.52
C LEU A 106 46.24 -54.68 -5.15
N PRO A 107 47.06 -53.65 -4.87
CA PRO A 107 46.97 -52.89 -3.63
C PRO A 107 45.62 -52.14 -3.60
N SER A 108 44.64 -52.73 -2.94
CA SER A 108 43.31 -52.18 -2.68
C SER A 108 43.34 -51.19 -1.50
N THR A 109 44.21 -50.18 -1.58
CA THR A 109 44.26 -49.09 -0.59
C THR A 109 44.49 -47.73 -1.24
N LEU A 110 43.85 -47.48 -2.38
CA LEU A 110 43.46 -46.10 -2.69
C LEU A 110 42.22 -45.80 -1.87
N GLU A 111 42.44 -45.38 -0.61
CA GLU A 111 41.40 -44.70 0.16
C GLU A 111 40.78 -43.63 -0.76
N PRO A 112 39.44 -43.56 -0.89
CA PRO A 112 38.80 -42.55 -1.73
C PRO A 112 39.34 -41.17 -1.31
N PRO A 113 39.66 -40.28 -2.27
CA PRO A 113 40.31 -39.01 -1.98
C PRO A 113 39.53 -38.32 -0.86
N ARG A 114 40.17 -38.21 0.31
CA ARG A 114 39.52 -37.68 1.51
C ARG A 114 39.02 -36.30 1.19
N THR A 115 37.69 -36.20 1.12
CA THR A 115 37.03 -34.93 0.86
C THR A 115 37.52 -33.92 1.90
N PRO A 116 37.57 -32.63 1.57
CA PRO A 116 37.91 -31.59 2.54
C PRO A 116 37.11 -31.73 3.84
N TRP A 117 35.87 -32.20 3.73
CA TRP A 117 34.97 -32.52 4.84
C TRP A 117 35.42 -33.72 5.69
N GLY A 118 35.92 -34.80 5.10
CA GLY A 118 36.46 -35.95 5.81
C GLY A 118 37.66 -35.58 6.69
N ARG A 119 38.61 -34.80 6.13
CA ARG A 119 39.78 -34.29 6.87
C ARG A 119 39.39 -33.33 7.99
N PHE A 120 38.34 -32.54 7.79
CA PHE A 120 37.78 -31.65 8.81
C PHE A 120 37.18 -32.43 9.99
N LYS A 121 36.39 -33.48 9.70
CA LYS A 121 35.71 -34.31 10.71
C LYS A 121 36.68 -35.10 11.59
N GLU A 122 37.83 -35.51 11.03
CA GLU A 122 38.91 -36.19 11.75
C GLU A 122 39.74 -35.24 12.63
N LYS A 123 39.91 -33.97 12.22
CA LYS A 123 40.67 -32.97 12.99
C LYS A 123 39.90 -32.34 14.16
N LEU A 124 38.57 -32.45 14.19
CA LEU A 124 37.76 -31.93 15.28
C LEU A 124 37.87 -32.84 16.52
N ARG A 125 38.33 -32.27 17.64
CA ARG A 125 38.33 -32.97 18.93
C ARG A 125 36.90 -33.37 19.33
N PRO A 126 36.70 -34.43 20.14
CA PRO A 126 35.35 -34.87 20.57
C PRO A 126 34.47 -33.74 21.13
N GLY A 127 35.04 -32.82 21.92
CA GLY A 127 34.33 -31.63 22.41
C GLY A 127 33.87 -30.68 21.31
N GLN A 128 34.69 -30.47 20.26
CA GLN A 128 34.35 -29.62 19.13
C GLN A 128 33.24 -30.22 18.25
N ARG A 129 33.11 -31.56 18.22
CA ARG A 129 31.97 -32.21 17.53
C ARG A 129 30.64 -31.92 18.22
N GLN A 130 30.62 -31.85 19.55
CA GLN A 130 29.41 -31.52 20.31
C GLN A 130 29.04 -30.04 20.16
N GLU A 131 30.03 -29.14 20.19
CA GLU A 131 29.83 -27.72 19.88
C GLU A 131 29.29 -27.51 18.46
N PHE A 132 29.80 -28.24 17.48
CA PHE A 132 29.31 -28.17 16.10
C PHE A 132 27.86 -28.65 15.96
N LYS A 133 27.48 -29.75 16.63
CA LYS A 133 26.08 -30.20 16.68
C LYS A 133 25.17 -29.15 17.32
N ALA A 134 25.60 -28.55 18.44
CA ALA A 134 24.85 -27.50 19.12
C ALA A 134 24.67 -26.26 18.22
N LEU A 135 25.72 -25.88 17.48
CA LEU A 135 25.65 -24.80 16.50
C LEU A 135 24.63 -25.11 15.41
N LEU A 136 24.66 -26.31 14.82
CA LEU A 136 23.74 -26.72 13.77
C LEU A 136 22.27 -26.72 14.23
N TRP A 137 22.00 -27.19 15.45
CA TRP A 137 20.67 -27.08 16.05
C TRP A 137 20.25 -25.63 16.27
N ALA A 138 21.16 -24.78 16.77
CA ALA A 138 20.88 -23.37 16.96
C ALA A 138 20.60 -22.65 15.62
N THR A 139 21.32 -23.00 14.55
CA THR A 139 21.04 -22.52 13.19
C THR A 139 19.66 -22.96 12.71
N LEU A 140 19.29 -24.22 12.93
CA LEU A 140 17.97 -24.73 12.54
C LEU A 140 16.85 -23.98 13.28
N CYS A 141 16.99 -23.80 14.60
CA CYS A 141 16.06 -23.00 15.40
C CYS A 141 15.98 -21.55 14.92
N PHE A 142 17.11 -20.95 14.54
CA PHE A 142 17.14 -19.61 13.95
C PHE A 142 16.40 -19.54 12.62
N ILE A 143 16.58 -20.52 11.73
CA ILE A 143 15.86 -20.56 10.45
C ILE A 143 14.36 -20.67 10.69
N VAL A 144 13.93 -21.54 11.60
CA VAL A 144 12.51 -21.70 11.94
C VAL A 144 11.95 -20.41 12.53
N SER A 145 12.64 -19.78 13.48
CA SER A 145 12.16 -18.51 14.07
C SER A 145 12.14 -17.38 13.05
N TYR A 146 13.13 -17.31 12.15
CA TYR A 146 13.18 -16.34 11.06
C TYR A 146 11.99 -16.51 10.11
N VAL A 147 11.63 -17.74 9.74
CA VAL A 147 10.46 -18.02 8.90
C VAL A 147 9.16 -17.62 9.61
N VAL A 148 9.01 -17.97 10.90
CA VAL A 148 7.82 -17.60 11.69
C VAL A 148 7.68 -16.08 11.77
N ILE A 149 8.76 -15.35 12.08
CA ILE A 149 8.74 -13.88 12.12
C ILE A 149 8.47 -13.30 10.73
N GLY A 150 9.00 -13.91 9.66
CA GLY A 150 8.70 -13.52 8.29
C GLY A 150 7.20 -13.61 7.99
N ILE A 151 6.55 -14.71 8.36
CA ILE A 151 5.09 -14.88 8.21
C ILE A 151 4.33 -13.84 9.03
N LEU A 152 4.71 -13.64 10.30
CA LEU A 152 4.11 -12.62 11.17
C LEU A 152 4.28 -11.21 10.58
N THR A 153 5.43 -10.90 10.01
CA THR A 153 5.71 -9.61 9.35
C THR A 153 4.81 -9.41 8.14
N VAL A 154 4.60 -10.43 7.32
CA VAL A 154 3.70 -10.36 6.16
C VAL A 154 2.26 -10.10 6.61
N MET A 155 1.78 -10.83 7.62
CA MET A 155 0.44 -10.63 8.18
C MET A 155 0.28 -9.24 8.81
N HIS A 156 1.27 -8.80 9.59
CA HIS A 156 1.33 -7.47 10.18
C HIS A 156 1.22 -6.37 9.12
N ILE A 157 1.97 -6.49 8.02
CA ILE A 157 1.90 -5.57 6.89
C ILE A 157 0.50 -5.61 6.26
N GLU A 158 -0.05 -6.78 5.97
CA GLU A 158 -1.33 -6.93 5.30
C GLU A 158 -2.48 -6.33 6.11
N TRP A 159 -2.58 -6.68 7.39
CA TRP A 159 -3.61 -6.15 8.29
C TRP A 159 -3.52 -4.62 8.46
N ASN A 160 -2.30 -4.08 8.50
CA ASN A 160 -2.11 -2.65 8.63
C ASN A 160 -2.24 -1.87 7.31
N THR A 161 -2.15 -2.52 6.15
CA THR A 161 -2.21 -1.83 4.85
C THR A 161 -3.49 -2.07 4.06
N LYS A 162 -4.23 -3.14 4.37
CA LYS A 162 -5.49 -3.48 3.71
C LYS A 162 -6.64 -3.63 4.72
N PRO A 163 -6.95 -2.59 5.52
CA PRO A 163 -8.03 -2.64 6.50
C PRO A 163 -9.39 -2.93 5.86
N TYR A 164 -9.61 -2.54 4.60
CA TYR A 164 -10.84 -2.84 3.86
C TYR A 164 -11.09 -4.35 3.66
N LEU A 165 -10.07 -5.21 3.74
CA LEU A 165 -10.23 -6.67 3.71
C LEU A 165 -10.44 -7.27 5.11
N HIS A 166 -10.00 -6.56 6.15
CA HIS A 166 -9.98 -7.04 7.53
C HIS A 166 -10.43 -5.93 8.50
N PRO A 167 -11.65 -5.39 8.34
CA PRO A 167 -12.09 -4.21 9.11
C PRO A 167 -12.11 -4.49 10.62
N ASP A 168 -12.59 -5.66 11.04
CA ASP A 168 -12.61 -6.07 12.44
C ASP A 168 -11.22 -6.26 13.08
N PHE A 169 -10.16 -6.39 12.27
CA PHE A 169 -8.84 -6.71 12.79
C PHE A 169 -8.28 -5.58 13.65
N LEU A 170 -8.30 -4.35 13.14
CA LEU A 170 -7.73 -3.21 13.85
C LEU A 170 -8.52 -2.90 15.13
N ALA A 171 -9.85 -3.03 15.07
CA ALA A 171 -10.71 -2.79 16.23
C ALA A 171 -10.53 -3.81 17.37
N ARG A 172 -10.28 -5.09 17.05
CA ARG A 172 -10.31 -6.18 18.06
C ARG A 172 -8.95 -6.76 18.40
N PHE A 173 -8.03 -6.78 17.44
CA PHE A 173 -6.79 -7.57 17.54
C PHE A 173 -5.51 -6.74 17.45
N ALA A 174 -5.57 -5.44 17.13
CA ALA A 174 -4.38 -4.59 17.03
C ALA A 174 -3.52 -4.63 18.31
N GLY A 175 -4.12 -4.47 19.49
CA GLY A 175 -3.37 -4.51 20.75
C GLY A 175 -2.71 -5.87 21.04
N ILE A 176 -3.39 -6.97 20.68
CA ILE A 176 -2.83 -8.33 20.81
C ILE A 176 -1.67 -8.51 19.83
N GLU A 177 -1.82 -8.04 18.60
CA GLU A 177 -0.79 -8.10 17.57
C GLU A 177 0.46 -7.33 17.99
N VAL A 178 0.32 -6.09 18.47
CA VAL A 178 1.45 -5.31 19.00
C VAL A 178 2.14 -6.04 20.15
N CYS A 179 1.39 -6.59 21.11
CA CYS A 179 1.96 -7.34 22.23
C CYS A 179 2.72 -8.60 21.76
N LEU A 180 2.16 -9.35 20.81
CA LEU A 180 2.81 -10.53 20.22
C LEU A 180 4.06 -10.14 19.43
N SER A 181 3.98 -9.09 18.62
CA SER A 181 5.11 -8.57 17.83
C SER A 181 6.25 -8.09 18.74
N VAL A 182 5.95 -7.39 19.84
CA VAL A 182 6.94 -6.99 20.86
C VAL A 182 7.54 -8.22 21.54
N ALA A 183 6.71 -9.17 22.01
CA ALA A 183 7.20 -10.37 22.67
C ALA A 183 8.11 -11.18 21.74
N CYS A 184 7.65 -11.50 20.53
CA CYS A 184 8.42 -12.20 19.51
C CYS A 184 9.71 -11.43 19.15
N GLY A 185 9.64 -10.11 19.05
CA GLY A 185 10.80 -9.25 18.81
C GLY A 185 11.85 -9.36 19.92
N VAL A 186 11.45 -9.26 21.19
CA VAL A 186 12.37 -9.42 22.34
C VAL A 186 13.00 -10.81 22.35
N PHE A 187 12.20 -11.87 22.18
CA PHE A 187 12.72 -13.24 22.11
C PHE A 187 13.70 -13.42 20.94
N TYR A 188 13.40 -12.84 19.77
CA TYR A 188 14.26 -12.89 18.60
C TYR A 188 15.59 -12.17 18.82
N VAL A 189 15.58 -10.99 19.44
CA VAL A 189 16.80 -10.23 19.79
C VAL A 189 17.68 -10.97 20.77
N LEU A 190 17.11 -11.49 21.86
CA LEU A 190 17.88 -12.24 22.85
C LEU A 190 18.48 -13.52 22.24
N PHE A 191 17.69 -14.27 21.47
CA PHE A 191 18.16 -15.50 20.85
C PHE A 191 19.26 -15.24 19.82
N ALA A 192 19.09 -14.23 18.98
CA ALA A 192 20.05 -13.92 17.94
C ALA A 192 21.34 -13.28 18.47
N ALA A 193 21.28 -12.45 19.50
CA ALA A 193 22.49 -11.95 20.16
C ALA A 193 23.34 -13.12 20.70
N SER A 194 22.68 -14.11 21.33
CA SER A 194 23.36 -15.33 21.78
C SER A 194 23.95 -16.14 20.63
N LEU A 195 23.23 -16.24 19.52
CA LEU A 195 23.68 -16.95 18.32
C LEU A 195 24.88 -16.25 17.67
N LEU A 196 24.81 -14.93 17.48
CA LEU A 196 25.85 -14.10 16.88
C LEU A 196 27.14 -14.16 17.69
N ASP A 197 27.06 -14.10 19.02
CA ASP A 197 28.23 -14.24 19.90
C ASP A 197 28.90 -15.62 19.74
N LYS A 198 28.10 -16.70 19.73
CA LYS A 198 28.60 -18.07 19.51
C LYS A 198 29.22 -18.23 18.12
N TYR A 199 28.58 -17.68 17.08
CA TYR A 199 29.12 -17.70 15.72
C TYR A 199 30.43 -16.94 15.62
N HIS A 200 30.49 -15.74 16.17
CA HIS A 200 31.70 -14.93 16.17
C HIS A 200 32.85 -15.66 16.89
N SER A 201 32.59 -16.25 18.05
CA SER A 201 33.57 -17.06 18.80
C SER A 201 34.04 -18.29 18.02
N CYS A 202 33.13 -19.01 17.34
CA CYS A 202 33.47 -20.20 16.57
C CYS A 202 34.27 -19.85 15.29
N VAL A 203 33.81 -18.84 14.56
CA VAL A 203 34.42 -18.39 13.30
C VAL A 203 35.80 -17.78 13.55
N SER A 204 35.96 -16.95 14.59
CA SER A 204 37.27 -16.39 14.96
C SER A 204 38.28 -17.48 15.32
N LYS A 205 37.89 -18.46 16.15
CA LYS A 205 38.73 -19.63 16.48
C LYS A 205 39.09 -20.45 15.24
N PHE A 206 38.14 -20.64 14.33
CA PHE A 206 38.37 -21.36 13.07
C PHE A 206 39.39 -20.65 12.17
N PHE A 207 39.21 -19.35 11.92
CA PHE A 207 40.15 -18.58 11.11
C PHE A 207 41.51 -18.44 11.79
N ALA A 208 41.55 -18.27 13.12
CA ALA A 208 42.79 -18.30 13.88
C ALA A 208 43.55 -19.62 13.62
N GLY A 209 42.88 -20.77 13.74
CA GLY A 209 43.49 -22.09 13.50
C GLY A 209 43.94 -22.33 12.06
N ILE A 210 43.16 -21.92 11.05
CA ILE A 210 43.57 -22.05 9.64
C ILE A 210 44.81 -21.19 9.35
N LEU A 211 44.78 -19.93 9.80
CA LEU A 211 45.86 -18.98 9.53
C LEU A 211 47.14 -19.33 10.30
N GLU A 212 47.02 -20.00 11.45
CA GLU A 212 48.15 -20.53 12.20
C GLU A 212 48.73 -21.80 11.56
N SER A 213 47.88 -22.67 10.99
CA SER A 213 48.33 -23.89 10.31
C SER A 213 49.10 -23.64 9.00
N ASN A 214 48.88 -22.48 8.36
CA ASN A 214 49.57 -22.08 7.14
C ASN A 214 50.88 -21.30 7.41
N ASN A 215 51.15 -20.93 8.67
CA ASN A 215 52.41 -20.32 9.06
C ASN A 215 53.32 -21.42 9.64
N ALA A 216 53.89 -22.25 8.78
CA ALA A 216 55.13 -22.94 9.11
C ALA A 216 56.18 -21.90 9.56
N PRO A 217 57.15 -22.25 10.42
CA PRO A 217 58.16 -21.32 10.92
C PRO A 217 59.11 -20.91 9.78
N VAL A 218 58.65 -20.03 8.89
CA VAL A 218 59.51 -19.32 7.95
C VAL A 218 60.00 -18.11 8.71
N ASN A 219 61.17 -18.27 9.33
CA ASN A 219 62.00 -17.19 9.84
C ASN A 219 62.21 -16.17 8.72
N THR A 220 61.42 -15.10 8.68
CA THR A 220 61.78 -13.80 8.09
C THR A 220 60.65 -12.80 8.31
N ALA A 221 61.02 -11.69 8.94
CA ALA A 221 60.14 -10.59 9.32
C ALA A 221 59.35 -10.01 8.13
N ARG A 222 58.01 -10.07 8.20
CA ARG A 222 57.13 -9.07 7.56
C ARG A 222 55.93 -8.74 8.47
N PRO A 223 55.87 -7.54 9.07
CA PRO A 223 54.88 -7.18 10.09
C PRO A 223 53.58 -6.58 9.50
N ARG A 224 53.03 -7.13 8.40
CA ARG A 224 51.89 -6.47 7.70
C ARG A 224 50.71 -7.37 7.30
N ARG A 225 50.68 -8.65 7.70
CA ARG A 225 49.56 -9.58 7.42
C ARG A 225 48.48 -9.66 8.51
N ARG A 226 48.63 -8.93 9.63
CA ARG A 226 47.67 -8.96 10.76
C ARG A 226 46.27 -8.43 10.37
N SER A 227 46.19 -7.50 9.41
CA SER A 227 44.93 -6.84 9.01
C SER A 227 43.87 -7.80 8.46
N TRP A 228 44.23 -8.83 7.71
CA TRP A 228 43.23 -9.72 7.09
C TRP A 228 42.63 -10.76 8.06
N ARG A 229 43.32 -11.02 9.19
CA ARG A 229 42.89 -12.00 10.20
C ARG A 229 41.60 -11.58 10.89
N ASP A 230 41.43 -10.27 11.10
CA ASP A 230 40.30 -9.70 11.83
C ASP A 230 39.21 -9.14 10.89
N LEU A 231 39.59 -8.81 9.65
CA LEU A 231 38.69 -8.18 8.67
C LEU A 231 37.66 -9.17 8.09
N ILE A 232 38.05 -10.42 7.80
CA ILE A 232 37.15 -11.44 7.23
C ILE A 232 36.04 -11.83 8.23
N PRO A 233 36.34 -12.17 9.50
CA PRO A 233 35.30 -12.42 10.52
C PRO A 233 34.42 -11.19 10.76
N GLY A 234 34.99 -9.99 10.74
CA GLY A 234 34.26 -8.73 10.88
C GLY A 234 33.24 -8.51 9.75
N CYS A 235 33.64 -8.67 8.48
CA CYS A 235 32.73 -8.58 7.35
C CYS A 235 31.61 -9.63 7.40
N PHE A 236 31.95 -10.88 7.77
CA PHE A 236 30.95 -11.94 7.90
C PHE A 236 29.94 -11.63 9.01
N PHE A 237 30.41 -11.09 10.14
CA PHE A 237 29.55 -10.64 11.23
C PHE A 237 28.60 -9.51 10.78
N LEU A 238 29.09 -8.53 10.01
CA LEU A 238 28.25 -7.45 9.47
C LEU A 238 27.16 -7.95 8.52
N VAL A 239 27.48 -8.93 7.66
CA VAL A 239 26.48 -9.56 6.77
C VAL A 239 25.42 -10.28 7.59
N LEU A 240 25.83 -11.06 8.60
CA LEU A 240 24.89 -11.74 9.50
C LEU A 240 24.01 -10.74 10.27
N LEU A 241 24.60 -9.66 10.77
CA LEU A 241 23.88 -8.58 11.45
C LEU A 241 22.85 -7.92 10.51
N THR A 242 23.19 -7.75 9.24
CA THR A 242 22.26 -7.17 8.24
C THR A 242 21.08 -8.10 7.98
N VAL A 243 21.33 -9.39 7.71
CA VAL A 243 20.27 -10.40 7.54
C VAL A 243 19.39 -10.48 8.78
N TYR A 244 20.00 -10.36 9.95
CA TYR A 244 19.32 -10.36 11.24
C TYR A 244 18.43 -9.12 11.46
N ALA A 245 18.84 -7.94 11.00
CA ALA A 245 18.07 -6.71 11.19
C ALA A 245 16.83 -6.63 10.26
N LEU A 246 16.79 -7.39 9.17
CA LEU A 246 15.72 -7.30 8.15
C LEU A 246 14.29 -7.50 8.73
N PRO A 247 14.00 -8.50 9.57
CA PRO A 247 12.66 -8.67 10.12
C PRO A 247 12.24 -7.53 11.04
N ILE A 248 13.19 -6.96 11.80
CA ILE A 248 12.93 -5.80 12.68
C ILE A 248 12.52 -4.60 11.84
N ILE A 249 13.27 -4.33 10.76
CA ILE A 249 12.94 -3.27 9.80
C ILE A 249 11.59 -3.56 9.12
N GLY A 250 11.30 -4.82 8.81
CA GLY A 250 10.04 -5.25 8.21
C GLY A 250 8.84 -4.99 9.11
N VAL A 251 8.93 -5.32 10.40
CA VAL A 251 7.84 -5.05 11.36
C VAL A 251 7.70 -3.55 11.62
N ALA A 252 8.79 -2.83 11.90
CA ALA A 252 8.71 -1.42 12.26
C ALA A 252 8.39 -0.49 11.07
N GLY A 253 8.94 -0.78 9.89
CA GLY A 253 8.86 0.10 8.71
C GLY A 253 8.03 -0.46 7.56
N GLY A 254 7.79 -1.77 7.52
CA GLY A 254 7.09 -2.45 6.42
C GLY A 254 5.71 -1.88 6.12
N PRO A 255 4.82 -1.73 7.12
CA PRO A 255 3.48 -1.18 6.89
C PRO A 255 3.52 0.20 6.23
N ASN A 256 4.38 1.10 6.72
CA ASN A 256 4.50 2.46 6.19
C ASN A 256 5.04 2.51 4.75
N ILE A 257 5.97 1.62 4.40
CA ILE A 257 6.54 1.51 3.05
C ILE A 257 5.50 0.93 2.08
N VAL A 258 4.81 -0.14 2.49
CA VAL A 258 3.80 -0.80 1.66
C VAL A 258 2.59 0.11 1.47
N TRP A 259 2.15 0.81 2.53
CA TRP A 259 1.11 1.84 2.45
C TRP A 259 1.45 2.91 1.42
N TYR A 260 2.65 3.49 1.51
CA TYR A 260 3.10 4.50 0.55
C TYR A 260 3.07 3.97 -0.89
N ASN A 261 3.57 2.75 -1.12
CA ASN A 261 3.57 2.14 -2.45
C ASN A 261 2.18 1.83 -2.97
N GLN A 262 1.25 1.47 -2.08
CA GLN A 262 -0.15 1.25 -2.41
C GLN A 262 -0.85 2.56 -2.79
N MET A 263 -0.65 3.62 -2.00
CA MET A 263 -1.41 4.87 -2.10
C MET A 263 -0.83 5.93 -3.04
N LYS A 264 0.49 5.96 -3.28
CA LYS A 264 1.15 7.04 -4.05
C LYS A 264 0.56 7.28 -5.45
N ASN A 265 0.01 6.23 -6.07
CA ASN A 265 -0.56 6.27 -7.41
C ASN A 265 -2.10 6.33 -7.42
N SER A 266 -2.74 6.42 -6.25
CA SER A 266 -4.19 6.44 -6.12
C SER A 266 -4.86 7.67 -6.74
N CYS A 267 -4.13 8.65 -7.27
CA CYS A 267 -4.74 9.78 -8.00
C CYS A 267 -4.29 9.86 -9.44
N ARG A 268 -3.67 8.80 -9.95
CA ARG A 268 -3.35 8.68 -11.37
C ARG A 268 -4.65 8.61 -12.18
N GLY A 269 -4.82 9.56 -13.10
CA GLY A 269 -6.01 9.68 -13.96
C GLY A 269 -7.14 10.56 -13.39
N TYR A 270 -6.88 11.26 -12.27
CA TYR A 270 -7.76 12.25 -11.67
C TYR A 270 -7.09 13.62 -11.77
N ASN A 271 -7.90 14.66 -12.02
CA ASN A 271 -7.39 16.00 -12.33
C ASN A 271 -7.58 16.97 -11.17
N THR A 272 -8.53 16.72 -10.27
CA THR A 272 -8.73 17.53 -9.07
C THR A 272 -8.37 16.75 -7.81
N ARG A 273 -7.78 17.44 -6.84
CA ARG A 273 -7.59 16.94 -5.48
C ARG A 273 -8.31 17.81 -4.48
N VAL A 274 -8.90 17.17 -3.48
CA VAL A 274 -9.56 17.84 -2.36
C VAL A 274 -8.98 17.30 -1.07
N GLU A 275 -8.42 18.17 -0.24
CA GLU A 275 -7.87 17.76 1.06
C GLU A 275 -9.02 17.43 2.03
N MET A 276 -9.01 16.22 2.57
CA MET A 276 -9.99 15.69 3.51
C MET A 276 -9.27 15.30 4.79
N TRP A 277 -9.00 16.26 5.68
CA TRP A 277 -8.13 16.00 6.84
C TRP A 277 -8.59 14.80 7.71
N LYS A 278 -7.60 14.09 8.28
CA LYS A 278 -7.80 12.84 9.03
C LYS A 278 -8.43 13.06 10.42
N ASN A 279 -8.08 14.17 11.06
CA ASN A 279 -8.58 14.50 12.38
C ASN A 279 -9.80 15.40 12.23
N LEU A 280 -10.99 14.80 12.25
CA LEU A 280 -12.23 15.49 12.61
C LEU A 280 -12.20 15.76 14.13
N GLY A 281 -11.20 16.53 14.57
CA GLY A 281 -11.16 17.05 15.93
C GLY A 281 -12.09 18.26 16.01
N TYR A 282 -12.98 18.28 17.01
CA TYR A 282 -13.79 19.44 17.33
C TYR A 282 -12.92 20.70 17.36
N GLY A 283 -13.29 21.71 16.56
CA GLY A 283 -12.61 23.00 16.49
C GLY A 283 -11.47 23.13 15.49
N THR A 284 -11.20 22.12 14.64
CA THR A 284 -10.25 22.29 13.54
C THR A 284 -10.96 22.79 12.28
N GLU A 285 -10.59 23.97 11.79
CA GLU A 285 -11.14 24.59 10.56
C GLU A 285 -11.09 23.65 9.34
N SER A 286 -10.14 22.71 9.35
CA SER A 286 -9.94 21.68 8.33
C SER A 286 -11.06 20.65 8.20
N ALA A 287 -11.95 20.52 9.19
CA ALA A 287 -13.06 19.56 9.15
C ALA A 287 -14.22 20.02 8.26
N TYR A 288 -14.37 21.34 8.08
CA TYR A 288 -15.53 21.96 7.47
C TYR A 288 -15.19 22.79 6.22
N LYS A 289 -13.91 22.89 5.87
CA LYS A 289 -13.40 23.62 4.70
C LYS A 289 -12.70 22.65 3.75
N TYR A 290 -13.12 22.68 2.49
CA TYR A 290 -12.62 21.78 1.45
C TYR A 290 -12.10 22.60 0.27
N ASN A 291 -10.80 22.50 -0.02
CA ASN A 291 -10.18 23.20 -1.14
C ASN A 291 -10.03 22.23 -2.31
N PHE A 292 -10.67 22.56 -3.43
CA PHE A 292 -10.61 21.85 -4.69
C PHE A 292 -9.49 22.47 -5.51
N HIS A 293 -8.42 21.70 -5.71
CA HIS A 293 -7.26 22.10 -6.47
C HIS A 293 -7.16 21.25 -7.74
N SER A 294 -7.29 21.89 -8.90
CA SER A 294 -7.08 21.23 -10.19
C SER A 294 -5.60 21.19 -10.55
N ILE A 295 -5.18 20.11 -11.21
CA ILE A 295 -3.88 20.02 -11.89
C ILE A 295 -3.88 20.90 -13.15
N ASP A 296 -5.06 21.17 -13.73
CA ASP A 296 -5.18 22.12 -14.83
C ASP A 296 -5.10 23.55 -14.30
N TRP A 297 -4.04 24.26 -14.69
CA TRP A 297 -3.75 25.62 -14.26
C TRP A 297 -4.77 26.64 -14.78
N THR A 298 -5.62 26.27 -15.75
CA THR A 298 -6.71 27.14 -16.23
C THR A 298 -7.93 27.12 -15.33
N VAL A 299 -8.04 26.12 -14.45
CA VAL A 299 -9.14 26.01 -13.48
C VAL A 299 -8.68 26.68 -12.18
N GLU A 300 -9.41 27.70 -11.74
CA GLU A 300 -9.12 28.35 -10.47
C GLU A 300 -9.36 27.40 -9.29
N ASP A 301 -8.64 27.61 -8.19
CA ASP A 301 -8.92 26.87 -6.96
C ASP A 301 -10.26 27.33 -6.37
N HIS A 302 -11.07 26.37 -5.94
CA HIS A 302 -12.38 26.63 -5.35
C HIS A 302 -12.44 26.09 -3.93
N THR A 303 -13.13 26.82 -3.06
CA THR A 303 -13.36 26.39 -1.67
C THR A 303 -14.83 26.16 -1.44
N TYR A 304 -15.14 25.02 -0.83
CA TYR A 304 -16.45 24.68 -0.31
C TYR A 304 -16.42 24.58 1.21
N TYR A 305 -17.56 24.87 1.81
CA TYR A 305 -17.78 24.91 3.24
C TYR A 305 -18.94 24.01 3.60
N LEU A 306 -18.78 23.20 4.64
CA LEU A 306 -19.81 22.33 5.20
C LEU A 306 -20.30 22.92 6.51
N ALA A 307 -21.57 23.30 6.57
CA ALA A 307 -22.18 23.92 7.74
C ALA A 307 -23.35 23.09 8.26
N HIS A 308 -23.53 23.10 9.58
CA HIS A 308 -24.74 22.61 10.22
C HIS A 308 -25.84 23.68 10.08
N THR A 309 -27.00 23.29 9.60
CA THR A 309 -28.14 24.20 9.44
C THR A 309 -29.36 23.65 10.16
N PHE A 310 -30.08 24.53 10.85
CA PHE A 310 -31.25 24.20 11.63
C PHE A 310 -32.40 25.13 11.26
N GLU A 311 -33.44 24.56 10.64
CA GLU A 311 -34.65 25.25 10.19
C GLU A 311 -35.91 24.53 10.73
N PRO A 312 -36.09 24.50 12.07
CA PRO A 312 -37.17 23.75 12.68
C PRO A 312 -38.51 24.38 12.30
N LYS A 313 -39.48 23.51 12.00
CA LYS A 313 -40.88 23.88 11.90
C LYS A 313 -41.63 23.27 13.08
N VAL A 314 -42.42 24.08 13.76
CA VAL A 314 -43.21 23.62 14.92
C VAL A 314 -44.19 22.53 14.45
N ASP A 315 -44.25 21.42 15.18
CA ASP A 315 -45.13 20.27 14.94
C ASP A 315 -45.07 19.70 13.52
N SER A 316 -43.87 19.68 12.94
CA SER A 316 -43.62 19.13 11.61
C SER A 316 -42.57 18.04 11.69
N ASP A 317 -42.75 16.98 10.91
CA ASP A 317 -41.74 15.95 10.64
C ASP A 317 -41.19 16.10 9.20
N ASP A 318 -41.27 17.31 8.63
CA ASP A 318 -40.75 17.60 7.30
C ASP A 318 -39.23 17.36 7.25
N ALA A 319 -38.74 16.93 6.09
CA ALA A 319 -37.31 16.92 5.81
C ALA A 319 -36.71 18.34 5.85
N TYR A 320 -35.39 18.41 6.03
CA TYR A 320 -34.58 19.62 6.12
C TYR A 320 -34.84 20.49 7.35
N GLN A 321 -35.28 19.89 8.47
CA GLN A 321 -35.30 20.59 9.76
C GLN A 321 -33.91 20.68 10.39
N TYR A 322 -33.11 19.62 10.25
CA TYR A 322 -31.69 19.58 10.56
C TYR A 322 -30.96 18.98 9.38
N TYR A 323 -30.03 19.73 8.80
CA TYR A 323 -29.32 19.27 7.61
C TYR A 323 -27.92 19.88 7.52
N TYR A 324 -27.10 19.28 6.67
CA TYR A 324 -25.78 19.75 6.34
C TYR A 324 -25.82 20.53 5.03
N ARG A 325 -25.39 21.79 5.04
CA ARG A 325 -25.24 22.60 3.83
C ARG A 325 -23.80 22.61 3.38
N PHE A 326 -23.55 22.03 2.21
CA PHE A 326 -22.27 22.09 1.52
C PHE A 326 -22.31 23.18 0.45
N THR A 327 -21.65 24.31 0.65
CA THR A 327 -21.76 25.48 -0.23
C THR A 327 -20.41 25.98 -0.71
N GLY A 328 -20.36 26.51 -1.93
CA GLY A 328 -19.14 27.07 -2.49
C GLY A 328 -19.37 27.71 -3.86
N LYS A 329 -18.29 28.25 -4.42
CA LYS A 329 -18.25 28.80 -5.77
C LYS A 329 -17.93 27.66 -6.76
N THR A 330 -18.69 27.57 -7.84
CA THR A 330 -18.47 26.59 -8.91
C THR A 330 -17.39 27.07 -9.89
N THR A 331 -16.90 26.16 -10.73
CA THR A 331 -15.91 26.43 -11.78
C THR A 331 -16.42 27.45 -12.81
N ASN A 332 -17.71 27.45 -13.08
CA ASN A 332 -18.38 28.37 -13.98
C ASN A 332 -18.63 29.77 -13.36
N GLY A 333 -18.13 30.01 -12.14
CA GLY A 333 -18.27 31.29 -11.45
C GLY A 333 -19.59 31.50 -10.71
N GLY A 334 -20.50 30.52 -10.77
CA GLY A 334 -21.76 30.52 -10.01
C GLY A 334 -21.54 30.12 -8.54
N TYR A 335 -22.63 30.15 -7.77
CA TYR A 335 -22.65 29.69 -6.39
C TYR A 335 -23.66 28.55 -6.24
N LEU A 336 -23.26 27.51 -5.52
CA LEU A 336 -24.02 26.28 -5.35
C LEU A 336 -24.12 25.95 -3.85
N ALA A 337 -25.23 25.33 -3.45
CA ALA A 337 -25.36 24.61 -2.20
C ALA A 337 -25.91 23.20 -2.45
N VAL A 338 -25.41 22.23 -1.69
CA VAL A 338 -25.99 20.89 -1.58
C VAL A 338 -26.40 20.71 -0.13
N ASP A 339 -27.69 20.60 0.11
CA ASP A 339 -28.25 20.31 1.42
C ASP A 339 -28.44 18.80 1.56
N ILE A 340 -27.94 18.22 2.64
CA ILE A 340 -28.01 16.79 2.94
C ILE A 340 -28.69 16.61 4.28
N ASP A 341 -29.88 16.04 4.25
CA ASP A 341 -30.58 15.58 5.43
C ASP A 341 -30.35 14.08 5.57
N TYR A 342 -29.35 13.75 6.40
CA TYR A 342 -28.93 12.38 6.62
C TYR A 342 -30.01 11.54 7.33
N ASP A 343 -30.73 12.14 8.28
CA ASP A 343 -31.70 11.42 9.10
C ASP A 343 -32.96 11.05 8.28
N ASN A 344 -33.33 11.90 7.32
CA ASN A 344 -34.39 11.61 6.35
C ASN A 344 -33.90 10.96 5.04
N SER A 345 -32.60 10.70 4.90
CA SER A 345 -31.98 10.11 3.70
C SER A 345 -32.29 10.85 2.39
N VAL A 346 -32.32 12.19 2.43
CA VAL A 346 -32.62 13.03 1.26
C VAL A 346 -31.55 14.09 1.03
N TRP A 347 -31.44 14.51 -0.22
CA TRP A 347 -30.54 15.59 -0.62
C TRP A 347 -31.21 16.54 -1.63
N ARG A 348 -30.74 17.78 -1.68
CA ARG A 348 -31.12 18.76 -2.71
C ARG A 348 -29.94 19.63 -3.10
N MET A 349 -29.86 19.93 -4.39
CA MET A 349 -28.92 20.87 -4.97
C MET A 349 -29.65 22.18 -5.27
N LEU A 350 -29.06 23.29 -4.84
CA LEU A 350 -29.60 24.63 -4.92
C LEU A 350 -28.60 25.54 -5.65
N GLN A 351 -29.09 26.32 -6.61
CA GLN A 351 -28.37 27.45 -7.17
C GLN A 351 -28.54 28.66 -6.26
N LEU A 352 -27.44 29.36 -5.99
CA LEU A 352 -27.42 30.54 -5.14
C LEU A 352 -27.17 31.80 -5.97
N THR A 353 -27.83 32.89 -5.61
CA THR A 353 -27.59 34.22 -6.23
C THR A 353 -26.27 34.86 -5.82
N GLY A 354 -25.65 34.38 -4.74
CA GLY A 354 -24.39 34.88 -4.22
C GLY A 354 -23.75 33.93 -3.21
N GLN A 355 -22.64 34.36 -2.61
CA GLN A 355 -21.95 33.57 -1.59
C GLN A 355 -22.79 33.47 -0.31
N ASP A 356 -23.03 32.25 0.17
CA ASP A 356 -23.68 32.00 1.46
C ASP A 356 -22.70 32.28 2.62
N GLY A 357 -22.64 33.56 2.99
CA GLY A 357 -21.79 34.03 4.08
C GLY A 357 -22.18 33.45 5.44
N ALA A 358 -23.46 33.12 5.64
CA ALA A 358 -23.95 32.55 6.88
C ALA A 358 -23.45 31.11 7.06
N ALA A 359 -23.60 30.27 6.04
CA ALA A 359 -23.06 28.91 6.05
C ALA A 359 -21.52 28.91 6.11
N THR A 360 -20.85 29.80 5.38
CA THR A 360 -19.39 29.95 5.46
C THR A 360 -18.94 30.27 6.89
N TRP A 361 -19.62 31.20 7.57
CA TRP A 361 -19.33 31.53 8.96
C TRP A 361 -19.68 30.41 9.93
N ALA A 362 -20.78 29.69 9.72
CA ALA A 362 -21.13 28.54 10.57
C ALA A 362 -20.11 27.39 10.43
N ALA A 363 -19.51 27.21 9.26
CA ALA A 363 -18.50 26.19 9.00
C ALA A 363 -17.14 26.47 9.68
N VAL A 364 -16.63 27.71 9.57
CA VAL A 364 -15.26 28.05 10.04
C VAL A 364 -15.18 29.21 11.05
N GLY A 365 -16.22 30.02 11.17
CA GLY A 365 -16.23 31.26 11.96
C GLY A 365 -16.29 31.08 13.48
N HIS A 366 -16.43 29.85 13.99
CA HIS A 366 -16.43 29.56 15.43
C HIS A 366 -15.02 29.49 16.07
N SER A 367 -13.95 29.33 15.27
CA SER A 367 -12.58 29.04 15.76
C SER A 367 -11.77 30.27 16.19
N THR A 368 -12.18 31.47 15.80
CA THR A 368 -11.39 32.69 15.95
C THR A 368 -12.12 33.66 16.85
N GLU A 369 -11.63 33.85 18.10
CA GLU A 369 -11.66 34.99 19.06
C GLU A 369 -12.71 36.14 18.92
N SER A 370 -13.76 36.00 18.13
CA SER A 370 -14.66 37.04 17.64
C SER A 370 -16.06 36.99 18.28
N LEU A 371 -16.25 36.10 19.27
CA LEU A 371 -17.45 36.06 20.10
C LEU A 371 -17.59 37.29 21.03
N ILE A 372 -16.58 38.17 21.06
CA ILE A 372 -16.61 39.43 21.81
C ILE A 372 -16.95 40.56 20.83
N GLY A 373 -18.23 40.76 20.49
CA GLY A 373 -18.62 41.99 19.79
C GLY A 373 -20.01 42.05 19.18
N SER A 374 -20.32 41.18 18.22
CA SER A 374 -21.65 41.12 17.56
C SER A 374 -21.66 40.01 16.51
N MET A 375 -22.75 39.26 16.41
CA MET A 375 -22.95 38.32 15.29
C MET A 375 -22.90 39.09 13.95
N PRO A 376 -22.08 38.66 12.97
CA PRO A 376 -22.03 39.32 11.68
C PRO A 376 -23.39 39.28 10.99
N ARG A 377 -23.75 40.37 10.30
CA ARG A 377 -24.96 40.41 9.46
C ARG A 377 -24.63 39.87 8.09
N PHE A 378 -25.34 38.83 7.68
CA PHE A 378 -25.20 38.24 6.36
C PHE A 378 -26.22 38.84 5.40
N GLN A 379 -25.83 38.98 4.13
CA GLN A 379 -26.77 39.32 3.07
C GLN A 379 -27.70 38.13 2.83
N HIS A 380 -28.96 38.40 2.50
CA HIS A 380 -29.88 37.36 2.08
C HIS A 380 -29.43 36.80 0.73
N VAL A 381 -29.41 35.48 0.60
CA VAL A 381 -29.05 34.79 -0.64
C VAL A 381 -30.28 34.02 -1.09
N ASP A 382 -30.84 34.41 -2.23
CA ASP A 382 -31.96 33.68 -2.82
C ASP A 382 -31.47 32.31 -3.32
N THR A 383 -32.26 31.27 -3.05
CA THR A 383 -31.99 29.88 -3.42
C THR A 383 -32.99 29.42 -4.48
N THR A 384 -32.50 28.83 -5.58
CA THR A 384 -33.36 28.19 -6.59
C THR A 384 -33.06 26.69 -6.64
N PRO A 385 -34.05 25.80 -6.47
CA PRO A 385 -33.81 24.36 -6.51
C PRO A 385 -33.41 23.91 -7.93
N MET A 386 -32.33 23.15 -8.03
CA MET A 386 -31.86 22.55 -9.28
C MET A 386 -32.28 21.08 -9.38
N LEU A 387 -31.93 20.30 -8.36
CA LEU A 387 -32.15 18.86 -8.30
C LEU A 387 -32.43 18.42 -6.87
N ASN A 388 -33.09 17.29 -6.71
CA ASN A 388 -33.27 16.63 -5.42
C ASN A 388 -33.31 15.12 -5.61
N GLY A 389 -33.13 14.39 -4.52
CA GLY A 389 -33.14 12.95 -4.55
C GLY A 389 -32.98 12.31 -3.19
N THR A 390 -32.67 11.03 -3.23
CA THR A 390 -32.58 10.15 -2.07
C THR A 390 -31.19 9.55 -1.92
N ILE A 391 -30.91 9.08 -0.71
CA ILE A 391 -29.69 8.36 -0.35
C ILE A 391 -30.11 6.98 0.12
N LEU A 392 -29.67 5.94 -0.57
CA LEU A 392 -30.03 4.56 -0.23
C LEU A 392 -28.79 3.79 0.20
N PHE A 393 -28.80 3.22 1.41
CA PHE A 393 -27.80 2.23 1.78
C PHE A 393 -28.19 0.87 1.21
N THR A 394 -27.20 0.07 0.80
CA THR A 394 -27.43 -1.33 0.47
C THR A 394 -27.93 -2.13 1.67
N ASP A 395 -28.53 -3.29 1.44
CA ASP A 395 -29.09 -4.14 2.50
C ASP A 395 -28.06 -4.51 3.58
N ASP A 396 -26.81 -4.75 3.16
CA ASP A 396 -25.68 -5.04 4.04
C ASP A 396 -25.06 -3.79 4.68
N LYS A 397 -25.59 -2.60 4.34
CA LYS A 397 -25.12 -1.27 4.74
C LYS A 397 -23.65 -1.02 4.43
N SER A 398 -23.05 -1.76 3.50
CA SER A 398 -21.63 -1.57 3.17
C SER A 398 -21.43 -0.44 2.16
N HIS A 399 -22.41 -0.20 1.30
CA HIS A 399 -22.37 0.73 0.19
C HIS A 399 -23.55 1.71 0.25
N LEU A 400 -23.44 2.80 -0.50
CA LEU A 400 -24.47 3.81 -0.61
C LEU A 400 -24.72 4.12 -2.09
N ILE A 401 -25.98 4.32 -2.47
CA ILE A 401 -26.42 4.61 -3.83
C ILE A 401 -27.15 5.97 -3.82
N ILE A 402 -26.89 6.77 -4.85
CA ILE A 402 -27.58 8.03 -5.15
C ILE A 402 -28.30 7.82 -6.49
N PRO A 403 -29.54 7.29 -6.47
CA PRO A 403 -30.20 6.77 -7.67
C PRO A 403 -30.40 7.83 -8.74
N GLU A 404 -30.84 9.02 -8.36
CA GLU A 404 -31.20 10.09 -9.29
C GLU A 404 -30.00 10.64 -10.07
N MET A 405 -28.78 10.42 -9.54
CA MET A 405 -27.51 10.83 -10.13
C MET A 405 -26.75 9.65 -10.73
N SER A 406 -27.28 8.42 -10.60
CA SER A 406 -26.59 7.19 -10.99
C SER A 406 -25.17 7.08 -10.43
N PHE A 407 -25.01 7.36 -9.13
CA PHE A 407 -23.74 7.16 -8.43
C PHE A 407 -23.83 6.08 -7.35
N GLY A 408 -22.79 5.26 -7.25
CA GLY A 408 -22.59 4.31 -6.16
C GLY A 408 -21.32 4.64 -5.38
N VAL A 409 -21.41 4.68 -4.05
CA VAL A 409 -20.32 4.97 -3.13
C VAL A 409 -19.97 3.70 -2.35
N ALA A 410 -18.87 3.08 -2.73
CA ALA A 410 -18.38 1.85 -2.11
C ALA A 410 -17.71 2.12 -0.75
N ASN A 411 -17.90 1.19 0.18
CA ASN A 411 -17.31 1.15 1.52
C ASN A 411 -17.67 2.31 2.46
N LEU A 412 -18.60 3.19 2.07
CA LEU A 412 -18.96 4.34 2.91
C LEU A 412 -19.60 3.88 4.22
N GLY A 413 -20.53 2.92 4.19
CA GLY A 413 -21.14 2.44 5.42
C GLY A 413 -20.21 1.61 6.29
N VAL A 414 -19.28 0.84 5.70
CA VAL A 414 -18.22 0.14 6.47
C VAL A 414 -17.31 1.13 7.22
N SER A 415 -17.07 2.31 6.64
CA SER A 415 -16.24 3.35 7.27
C SER A 415 -16.86 3.91 8.56
N PHE A 416 -18.14 3.65 8.83
CA PHE A 416 -18.84 4.12 10.03
C PHE A 416 -18.34 3.43 11.29
N ASP A 417 -18.08 2.12 11.17
CA ASP A 417 -17.56 1.29 12.25
C ASP A 417 -16.01 1.20 12.18
N HIS A 418 -15.44 1.39 10.97
CA HIS A 418 -14.02 1.17 10.68
C HIS A 418 -13.39 2.34 9.92
N ARG A 419 -12.98 3.40 10.65
CA ARG A 419 -12.37 4.61 10.07
C ARG A 419 -11.11 4.35 9.23
N GLU A 420 -10.40 3.28 9.52
CA GLU A 420 -9.27 2.77 8.75
C GLU A 420 -9.62 2.50 7.27
N VAL A 421 -10.90 2.34 6.94
CA VAL A 421 -11.44 2.12 5.59
C VAL A 421 -11.64 3.42 4.82
N GLU A 422 -11.71 4.59 5.48
CA GLU A 422 -11.90 5.90 4.81
C GLU A 422 -10.97 6.15 3.61
N PRO A 423 -9.68 5.75 3.60
CA PRO A 423 -8.79 5.91 2.44
C PRO A 423 -9.10 5.02 1.23
N PHE A 424 -10.15 4.18 1.29
CA PHE A 424 -10.50 3.18 0.28
C PHE A 424 -11.92 3.36 -0.28
N ILE A 425 -12.55 4.50 0.01
CA ILE A 425 -13.86 4.87 -0.54
C ILE A 425 -13.71 5.17 -2.04
N ARG A 426 -14.65 4.67 -2.84
CA ARG A 426 -14.70 4.86 -4.30
C ARG A 426 -16.11 5.27 -4.69
N VAL A 427 -16.21 6.22 -5.60
CA VAL A 427 -17.47 6.65 -6.21
C VAL A 427 -17.49 6.17 -7.65
N PHE A 428 -18.46 5.32 -7.98
CA PHE A 428 -18.69 4.76 -9.30
C PHE A 428 -19.82 5.51 -10.00
N ASN A 429 -19.66 5.73 -11.31
CA ASN A 429 -20.79 6.02 -12.18
C ASN A 429 -21.47 4.69 -12.55
N ILE A 430 -22.71 4.53 -12.13
CA ILE A 430 -23.49 3.30 -12.28
C ILE A 430 -24.61 3.43 -13.33
N ALA A 431 -24.60 4.49 -14.15
CA ALA A 431 -25.69 4.80 -15.09
C ALA A 431 -26.00 3.68 -16.11
N ASN A 432 -25.03 2.80 -16.38
CA ASN A 432 -25.18 1.71 -17.35
C ASN A 432 -25.29 0.33 -16.70
N TRP A 433 -25.47 0.25 -15.38
CA TRP A 433 -25.48 -1.00 -14.62
C TRP A 433 -26.86 -1.26 -14.02
N SER A 434 -27.20 -2.55 -13.87
CA SER A 434 -28.27 -2.92 -12.95
C SER A 434 -27.82 -2.69 -11.51
N GLU A 435 -28.77 -2.64 -10.57
CA GLU A 435 -28.46 -2.51 -9.15
C GLU A 435 -27.55 -3.65 -8.65
N ASP A 436 -27.86 -4.90 -9.04
CA ASP A 436 -27.03 -6.08 -8.70
C ASP A 436 -25.60 -5.96 -9.25
N GLU A 437 -25.44 -5.52 -10.51
CA GLU A 437 -24.13 -5.31 -11.11
C GLU A 437 -23.38 -4.18 -10.40
N ALA A 438 -24.06 -3.08 -10.06
CA ALA A 438 -23.46 -1.99 -9.31
C ALA A 438 -22.96 -2.43 -7.93
N ILE A 439 -23.73 -3.24 -7.21
CA ILE A 439 -23.33 -3.81 -5.91
C ILE A 439 -22.11 -4.72 -6.07
N GLU A 440 -22.11 -5.62 -7.07
CA GLU A 440 -20.98 -6.50 -7.37
C GLU A 440 -19.70 -5.69 -7.63
N ARG A 441 -19.79 -4.64 -8.47
CA ARG A 441 -18.67 -3.75 -8.78
C ARG A 441 -18.16 -2.96 -7.58
N MET A 442 -19.07 -2.46 -6.74
CA MET A 442 -18.70 -1.75 -5.52
C MET A 442 -18.01 -2.66 -4.49
N SER A 443 -18.37 -3.95 -4.48
CA SER A 443 -17.79 -4.99 -3.62
C SER A 443 -16.43 -5.52 -4.08
N GLU A 444 -15.98 -5.22 -5.30
CA GLU A 444 -14.67 -5.66 -5.79
C GLU A 444 -13.53 -5.14 -4.88
N PRO A 445 -12.46 -5.91 -4.64
CA PRO A 445 -11.33 -5.46 -3.84
C PRO A 445 -10.72 -4.15 -4.36
N TRP A 446 -10.38 -3.24 -3.46
CA TRP A 446 -9.77 -1.97 -3.83
C TRP A 446 -8.46 -2.17 -4.60
N SER A 447 -8.22 -1.31 -5.61
CA SER A 447 -7.00 -1.28 -6.41
C SER A 447 -6.51 0.14 -6.65
N ASN A 448 -5.19 0.30 -6.74
CA ASN A 448 -4.55 1.56 -7.11
C ASN A 448 -4.52 1.80 -8.64
N LYS A 449 -4.97 0.81 -9.42
CA LYS A 449 -5.08 0.94 -10.88
C LYS A 449 -6.10 2.01 -11.24
N PHE A 450 -5.93 2.60 -12.41
CA PHE A 450 -6.92 3.51 -12.97
C PHE A 450 -8.14 2.69 -13.43
N ASP A 451 -9.31 3.22 -13.16
CA ASP A 451 -10.60 2.66 -13.57
C ASP A 451 -11.44 3.80 -14.16
N ARG A 452 -12.07 3.55 -15.31
CA ARG A 452 -12.88 4.55 -16.01
C ARG A 452 -14.22 4.76 -15.31
N ASP A 453 -14.73 3.79 -14.59
CA ASP A 453 -16.06 3.88 -13.99
C ASP A 453 -16.00 4.56 -12.61
N ILE A 454 -14.80 4.66 -12.02
CA ILE A 454 -14.54 5.38 -10.77
C ILE A 454 -14.34 6.88 -11.05
N VAL A 455 -15.32 7.70 -10.67
CA VAL A 455 -15.32 9.16 -10.85
C VAL A 455 -14.63 9.89 -9.72
N MET A 456 -14.65 9.31 -8.51
CA MET A 456 -13.90 9.79 -7.36
C MET A 456 -13.35 8.65 -6.54
N ARG A 457 -12.25 8.89 -5.83
CA ARG A 457 -11.82 7.99 -4.76
C ARG A 457 -11.00 8.73 -3.71
N THR A 458 -11.11 8.25 -2.48
CA THR A 458 -10.23 8.71 -1.42
C THR A 458 -8.87 8.01 -1.54
N ALA A 459 -7.85 8.66 -1.00
CA ALA A 459 -6.51 8.12 -0.88
C ALA A 459 -5.84 8.73 0.35
N SER A 460 -4.94 7.99 1.00
CA SER A 460 -4.11 8.57 2.04
C SER A 460 -2.66 8.63 1.64
N PHE A 461 -2.15 9.85 1.47
CA PHE A 461 -0.79 10.08 1.03
C PHE A 461 0.21 10.14 2.19
N GLY A 462 1.46 9.79 1.89
CA GLY A 462 2.57 9.79 2.84
C GLY A 462 2.93 8.39 3.34
N HIS A 463 3.76 8.35 4.38
CA HIS A 463 4.13 7.12 5.06
C HIS A 463 3.15 6.86 6.20
N GLY A 464 2.26 5.88 5.99
CA GLY A 464 1.14 5.59 6.88
C GLY A 464 -0.08 6.49 6.65
N ARG A 465 -1.08 6.33 7.51
CA ARG A 465 -2.38 7.04 7.44
C ARG A 465 -2.23 8.47 7.96
N GLN A 466 -1.67 9.40 7.19
CA GLN A 466 -1.39 10.77 7.66
C GLN A 466 -2.46 11.78 7.24
N ARG A 467 -2.69 11.90 5.92
CA ARG A 467 -3.66 12.82 5.32
C ARG A 467 -4.57 12.03 4.38
N ILE A 468 -5.86 12.31 4.38
CA ILE A 468 -6.80 11.75 3.40
C ILE A 468 -7.09 12.85 2.39
N ASP A 469 -7.06 12.50 1.11
CA ASP A 469 -7.43 13.38 0.01
C ASP A 469 -8.52 12.66 -0.80
N MET A 470 -9.48 13.41 -1.34
CA MET A 470 -10.32 12.93 -2.44
C MET A 470 -9.66 13.28 -3.76
N CYS A 471 -9.68 12.33 -4.69
CA CYS A 471 -9.26 12.55 -6.05
C CYS A 471 -10.46 12.43 -6.97
N ILE A 472 -10.68 13.47 -7.76
CA ILE A 472 -11.89 13.68 -8.55
C ILE A 472 -11.50 13.82 -10.02
N ARG A 473 -12.28 13.17 -10.88
CA ARG A 473 -12.12 13.30 -12.33
C ARG A 473 -12.91 14.50 -12.82
N GLU A 474 -12.29 15.28 -13.70
CA GLU A 474 -12.90 16.41 -14.39
C GLU A 474 -13.40 15.99 -15.78
N GLY A 475 -14.31 16.77 -16.35
CA GLY A 475 -14.86 16.55 -17.68
C GLY A 475 -16.00 15.52 -17.73
N PRO A 476 -16.53 15.23 -18.94
CA PRO A 476 -17.76 14.47 -19.10
C PRO A 476 -17.59 13.00 -18.72
N PHE A 477 -18.57 12.47 -18.00
CA PHE A 477 -18.65 11.06 -17.62
C PHE A 477 -19.28 10.22 -18.74
N PRO A 478 -18.99 8.91 -18.83
CA PRO A 478 -19.73 8.03 -19.73
C PRO A 478 -21.24 8.14 -19.45
N GLY A 479 -22.01 8.70 -20.40
CA GLY A 479 -23.44 8.96 -20.24
C GLY A 479 -23.84 10.44 -20.40
N GLU A 480 -22.92 11.38 -20.18
CA GLU A 480 -23.13 12.81 -20.48
C GLU A 480 -22.75 13.11 -21.94
N TRP A 481 -23.75 13.44 -22.76
CA TRP A 481 -23.60 13.81 -24.18
C TRP A 481 -23.37 15.32 -24.38
N THR A 482 -22.72 16.00 -23.45
CA THR A 482 -22.45 17.43 -23.59
C THR A 482 -21.11 17.64 -24.31
N GLN A 483 -21.18 18.24 -25.51
CA GLN A 483 -20.03 18.61 -26.34
C GLN A 483 -19.17 19.74 -25.74
N ASN A 484 -19.62 20.32 -24.62
CA ASN A 484 -18.87 21.32 -23.88
C ASN A 484 -18.15 20.61 -22.73
N VAL A 485 -16.88 20.27 -22.95
CA VAL A 485 -16.00 19.83 -21.86
C VAL A 485 -15.83 21.03 -20.94
N GLU A 486 -16.66 21.12 -19.90
CA GLU A 486 -16.45 22.11 -18.84
C GLU A 486 -15.12 21.80 -18.16
N SER A 487 -14.28 22.83 -18.04
CA SER A 487 -13.02 22.74 -17.31
C SER A 487 -13.31 22.70 -15.80
N GLY A 488 -12.75 21.71 -15.11
CA GLY A 488 -12.93 21.54 -13.67
C GLY A 488 -13.96 20.49 -13.26
N VAL A 489 -14.31 20.47 -11.97
CA VAL A 489 -15.26 19.50 -11.41
C VAL A 489 -16.69 19.87 -11.78
N SER A 490 -17.42 18.92 -12.37
CA SER A 490 -18.85 19.08 -12.68
C SER A 490 -19.67 19.33 -11.41
N ASP A 491 -20.67 20.22 -11.48
CA ASP A 491 -21.58 20.51 -10.37
C ASP A 491 -22.28 19.24 -9.86
N TYR A 492 -22.56 18.27 -10.75
CA TYR A 492 -23.17 16.99 -10.40
C TYR A 492 -22.29 16.14 -9.47
N LEU A 493 -20.97 16.22 -9.62
CA LEU A 493 -20.01 15.53 -8.77
C LEU A 493 -19.92 16.14 -7.36
N ILE A 494 -20.39 17.37 -7.17
CA ILE A 494 -20.42 17.98 -5.85
C ILE A 494 -21.37 17.22 -4.91
N VAL A 495 -22.44 16.59 -5.42
CA VAL A 495 -23.40 15.82 -4.61
C VAL A 495 -22.75 14.62 -3.90
N PRO A 496 -22.15 13.62 -4.60
CA PRO A 496 -21.53 12.49 -3.91
C PRO A 496 -20.40 12.93 -2.99
N PHE A 497 -19.64 13.98 -3.34
CA PHE A 497 -18.62 14.53 -2.44
C PHE A 497 -19.25 15.09 -1.15
N ALA A 498 -20.29 15.91 -1.29
CA ALA A 498 -21.00 16.51 -0.17
C ALA A 498 -21.62 15.43 0.73
N VAL A 499 -22.21 14.38 0.16
CA VAL A 499 -22.74 13.23 0.91
C VAL A 499 -21.63 12.57 1.74
N ILE A 500 -20.46 12.28 1.15
CA ILE A 500 -19.32 11.72 1.88
C ILE A 500 -18.86 12.68 3.00
N ALA A 501 -18.76 13.97 2.71
CA ALA A 501 -18.33 14.99 3.67
C ALA A 501 -19.29 15.12 4.87
N ALA A 502 -20.60 15.28 4.60
CA ALA A 502 -21.65 15.36 5.62
C ALA A 502 -21.70 14.09 6.47
N THR A 503 -21.59 12.92 5.83
CA THR A 503 -21.56 11.63 6.51
C THR A 503 -20.36 11.53 7.47
N ARG A 504 -19.17 11.94 7.02
CA ARG A 504 -17.97 11.96 7.88
C ARG A 504 -18.15 12.85 9.11
N VAL A 505 -18.75 14.03 8.96
CA VAL A 505 -19.06 14.91 10.09
C VAL A 505 -20.09 14.30 11.02
N ARG A 506 -21.19 13.75 10.50
CA ARG A 506 -22.25 13.11 11.31
C ARG A 506 -21.71 11.99 12.19
N LEU A 507 -20.77 11.19 11.67
CA LEU A 507 -20.10 10.15 12.45
C LEU A 507 -19.20 10.69 13.55
N ALA A 508 -18.58 11.85 13.32
CA ALA A 508 -17.81 12.53 14.35
C ALA A 508 -18.74 13.07 15.46
N GLU A 509 -19.93 13.57 15.11
CA GLU A 509 -20.92 14.01 16.09
C GLU A 509 -21.48 12.87 16.94
N ALA A 510 -21.82 11.73 16.31
CA ALA A 510 -22.48 10.60 16.95
C ALA A 510 -21.60 9.87 18.00
N GLY A 511 -20.40 10.35 18.29
CA GLY A 511 -19.49 9.74 19.26
C GLY A 511 -18.82 8.46 18.77
N SER A 512 -19.01 8.07 17.50
CA SER A 512 -18.16 7.06 16.82
C SER A 512 -16.71 7.59 16.65
N SER A 513 -16.46 8.85 16.98
CA SER A 513 -15.12 9.42 17.14
C SER A 513 -14.46 9.07 18.46
N ASP A 514 -14.16 7.79 18.67
CA ASP A 514 -13.02 7.41 19.52
C ASP A 514 -11.70 7.67 18.74
N ALA A 515 -11.56 8.89 18.18
CA ALA A 515 -10.32 9.35 17.52
C ALA A 515 -9.16 9.46 18.53
N SER A 516 -9.47 9.46 19.83
CA SER A 516 -8.51 9.36 20.93
C SER A 516 -7.87 7.96 21.04
N ARG A 517 -8.54 6.88 20.61
CA ARG A 517 -7.95 5.53 20.63
C ARG A 517 -6.86 5.33 19.58
N TYR A 518 -7.01 5.93 18.40
CA TYR A 518 -6.08 5.71 17.28
C TYR A 518 -5.01 6.79 17.09
N SER A 519 -5.15 7.95 17.75
CA SER A 519 -4.13 9.01 17.70
C SER A 519 -2.94 8.78 18.65
N GLY A 520 -3.05 7.82 19.59
CA GLY A 520 -2.01 7.48 20.54
C GLY A 520 -1.01 6.40 20.11
N GLU A 521 -1.32 5.60 19.08
CA GLU A 521 -0.57 4.34 18.82
C GLU A 521 0.49 4.40 17.71
N TYR A 522 0.67 5.54 17.03
CA TYR A 522 1.70 5.67 15.97
C TYR A 522 2.44 7.02 16.02
N ARG A 523 2.98 7.36 17.19
CA ARG A 523 4.08 8.32 17.31
C ARG A 523 5.38 7.63 17.67
#